data_AF-A0A1I4XJ19-F1
#
_entry.id   AF-A0A1I4XJ19-F1
#
_cell.length_a   1.000
_cell.length_b   1.000
_cell.length_c   1.000
_cell.angle_alpha   90.00
_cell.angle_beta   90.00
_cell.angle_gamma   90.00
#
_symmetry.space_group_name_H-M   'P 1'
#
loop_
_entity.id
_entity.type
_entity.pdbx_description
1 polymer ?
#
loop_
_entity_poly.entity_id
_entity_poly.type
_entity_poly.pdbx_seq_one_letter_code
_entity_poly.pdbx_strand_id
1 'polypeptide(L)'
;MHPFFDYILKANLLLIFFGVFYLIFLKRETFYQLNRWYFIGSIIVSITAPLITFTKTVFVDPVPVEFYVNDSENVIINEVVKEPSFLETIDLQQVAVYLILFISILLIIRKIYAVTKLYRSIKKLPSLGASNIKITADNKTVYSFYQWIVVPENFFKWQNHQLILDHESIHLNQKHTFDLILIELVAAVFWFNPLVKVMQRYKH
;
A
#
# COMPACT_ATOMS: atom_id res chain seq x y z
N MET A 1 -6.07 -8.34 -21.97
CA MET A 1 -5.96 -7.38 -20.84
C MET A 1 -4.49 -7.28 -20.48
N HIS A 2 -4.01 -6.07 -20.19
CA HIS A 2 -2.61 -5.88 -19.78
C HIS A 2 -2.33 -6.68 -18.49
N PRO A 3 -1.27 -7.52 -18.43
CA PRO A 3 -1.03 -8.45 -17.30
C PRO A 3 -0.91 -7.73 -15.95
N PHE A 4 -0.40 -6.50 -15.96
CA PHE A 4 -0.33 -5.64 -14.79
C PHE A 4 -1.70 -5.23 -14.22
N PHE A 5 -2.69 -5.00 -15.08
CA PHE A 5 -4.04 -4.64 -14.64
C PHE A 5 -4.70 -5.82 -13.92
N ASP A 6 -4.59 -7.02 -14.50
CA ASP A 6 -5.10 -8.26 -13.89
C ASP A 6 -4.41 -8.53 -12.55
N TYR A 7 -3.10 -8.27 -12.48
CA TYR A 7 -2.33 -8.35 -11.24
C TYR A 7 -2.86 -7.40 -10.15
N ILE A 8 -3.00 -6.11 -10.46
CA ILE A 8 -3.49 -5.09 -9.51
C ILE A 8 -4.89 -5.44 -9.02
N LEU A 9 -5.75 -5.93 -9.91
CA LEU A 9 -7.13 -6.28 -9.59
C LEU A 9 -7.18 -7.46 -8.62
N LYS A 10 -6.43 -8.54 -8.90
CA LYS A 10 -6.30 -9.70 -8.00
C LYS A 10 -5.74 -9.30 -6.64
N ALA A 11 -4.68 -8.49 -6.62
CA ALA A 11 -4.07 -8.00 -5.38
C ALA A 11 -5.05 -7.15 -4.55
N ASN A 12 -5.82 -6.28 -5.21
CA ASN A 12 -6.86 -5.49 -4.56
C ASN A 12 -7.93 -6.35 -3.92
N LEU A 13 -8.43 -7.34 -4.68
CA LEU A 13 -9.51 -8.21 -4.22
C LEU A 13 -9.07 -8.98 -2.98
N LEU A 14 -7.83 -9.49 -2.95
CA LEU A 14 -7.24 -10.13 -1.77
C LEU A 14 -7.12 -9.15 -0.58
N LEU A 15 -6.63 -7.93 -0.80
CA LEU A 15 -6.57 -6.91 0.27
C LEU A 15 -7.95 -6.56 0.83
N ILE A 16 -8.97 -6.47 -0.03
CA ILE A 16 -10.36 -6.25 0.38
C ILE A 16 -10.82 -7.42 1.24
N PHE A 17 -10.65 -8.65 0.74
CA PHE A 17 -11.04 -9.86 1.45
C PHE A 17 -10.42 -9.96 2.85
N PHE A 18 -9.10 -9.81 2.95
CA PHE A 18 -8.42 -9.86 4.25
C PHE A 18 -8.77 -8.67 5.15
N GLY A 19 -9.01 -7.49 4.57
CA GLY A 19 -9.45 -6.31 5.30
C GLY A 19 -10.84 -6.48 5.90
N VAL A 20 -11.78 -7.07 5.16
CA VAL A 20 -13.12 -7.40 5.69
C VAL A 20 -13.02 -8.45 6.80
N PHE A 21 -12.23 -9.51 6.61
CA PHE A 21 -12.01 -10.51 7.64
C PHE A 21 -11.43 -9.89 8.92
N TYR A 22 -10.46 -8.97 8.79
CA TYR A 22 -9.93 -8.22 9.93
C TYR A 22 -11.03 -7.44 10.66
N LEU A 23 -11.87 -6.72 9.93
CA LEU A 23 -12.93 -5.89 10.52
C LEU A 23 -13.99 -6.70 11.27
N ILE A 24 -14.34 -7.88 10.75
CA ILE A 24 -15.39 -8.72 11.32
C ILE A 24 -14.87 -9.53 12.51
N PHE A 25 -13.70 -10.16 12.37
CA PHE A 25 -13.22 -11.16 13.33
C PHE A 25 -12.13 -10.65 14.26
N LEU A 26 -11.11 -9.96 13.73
CA LEU A 26 -9.89 -9.65 14.52
C LEU A 26 -9.93 -8.30 15.21
N LYS A 27 -10.75 -7.35 14.73
CA LYS A 27 -10.82 -5.99 15.28
C LYS A 27 -11.13 -5.97 16.78
N ARG A 28 -11.92 -6.92 17.27
CA ARG A 28 -12.39 -6.98 18.67
C ARG A 28 -11.48 -7.80 19.58
N GLU A 29 -10.45 -8.43 19.02
CA GLU A 29 -9.53 -9.27 19.78
C GLU A 29 -8.48 -8.42 20.50
N THR A 30 -8.21 -8.74 21.77
CA THR A 30 -7.19 -8.07 22.60
C THR A 30 -5.76 -8.52 22.29
N PHE A 31 -5.59 -9.50 21.40
CA PHE A 31 -4.30 -10.05 21.02
C PHE A 31 -3.60 -9.22 19.94
N TYR A 32 -2.94 -8.13 20.36
CA TYR A 32 -2.24 -7.21 19.47
C TYR A 32 -1.19 -7.88 18.56
N GLN A 33 -0.47 -8.89 19.07
CA GLN A 33 0.55 -9.59 18.29
C GLN A 33 -0.05 -10.40 17.15
N LEU A 34 -1.16 -11.11 17.39
CA LEU A 34 -1.86 -11.87 16.35
C LEU A 34 -2.43 -10.95 15.28
N ASN A 35 -3.03 -9.83 15.69
CA ASN A 35 -3.55 -8.81 14.78
C ASN A 35 -2.44 -8.24 13.89
N ARG A 36 -1.23 -8.04 14.43
CA ARG A 36 -0.06 -7.59 13.68
C ARG A 36 0.41 -8.61 12.65
N TRP A 37 0.60 -9.87 13.05
CA TRP A 37 1.05 -10.92 12.13
C TRP A 37 0.03 -11.20 11.02
N TYR A 38 -1.26 -11.17 11.35
CA TYR A 38 -2.33 -11.26 10.36
C TYR A 38 -2.27 -10.10 9.35
N PHE A 39 -2.11 -8.87 9.82
CA PHE A 39 -2.05 -7.69 8.95
C PHE A 39 -0.84 -7.73 8.01
N ILE A 40 0.35 -8.05 8.53
CA ILE A 40 1.56 -8.18 7.71
C ILE A 40 1.41 -9.35 6.73
N GLY A 41 0.93 -10.51 7.20
CA GLY A 41 0.74 -11.70 6.39
C GLY A 41 -0.24 -11.48 5.25
N SER A 42 -1.40 -10.86 5.53
CA SER A 42 -2.40 -10.54 4.50
C SER A 42 -1.87 -9.60 3.42
N ILE A 43 -1.07 -8.58 3.78
CA ILE A 43 -0.42 -7.71 2.79
C ILE A 43 0.52 -8.52 1.91
N ILE A 44 1.39 -9.33 2.51
CA ILE A 44 2.35 -10.16 1.78
C ILE A 44 1.61 -11.10 0.84
N VAL A 45 0.65 -11.87 1.34
CA VAL A 45 -0.14 -12.82 0.54
C VAL A 45 -0.89 -12.11 -0.59
N SER A 46 -1.48 -10.94 -0.34
CA SER A 46 -2.21 -10.20 -1.38
C SER A 46 -1.29 -9.73 -2.52
N ILE A 47 -0.05 -9.39 -2.20
CA ILE A 47 0.95 -8.98 -3.19
C ILE A 47 1.52 -10.22 -3.90
N THR A 48 1.85 -11.30 -3.18
CA THR A 48 2.57 -12.44 -3.74
C THR A 48 1.68 -13.46 -4.44
N ALA A 49 0.45 -13.71 -3.95
CA ALA A 49 -0.43 -14.72 -4.51
C ALA A 49 -0.76 -14.50 -6.00
N PRO A 50 -0.98 -13.25 -6.49
CA PRO A 50 -1.20 -13.02 -7.91
C PRO A 50 0.01 -13.28 -8.81
N LEU A 51 1.24 -13.36 -8.27
CA LEU A 51 2.43 -13.74 -9.05
C LEU A 51 2.50 -15.25 -9.33
N ILE A 52 1.78 -16.06 -8.55
CA ILE A 52 1.75 -17.51 -8.74
C ILE A 52 0.81 -17.80 -9.91
N THR A 53 1.38 -17.92 -11.11
CA THR A 53 0.63 -18.29 -12.32
C THR A 53 0.69 -19.80 -12.52
N PHE A 54 -0.49 -20.44 -12.52
CA PHE A 54 -0.61 -21.81 -13.00
C PHE A 54 -0.71 -21.77 -14.53
N THR A 55 0.34 -22.20 -15.23
CA THR A 55 0.31 -22.38 -16.68
C THR A 55 -0.60 -23.55 -17.02
N LYS A 56 -1.80 -23.25 -17.53
CA LYS A 56 -2.69 -24.26 -18.12
C LYS A 56 -2.27 -24.45 -19.57
N THR A 57 -1.60 -25.55 -19.90
CA THR A 57 -1.34 -25.93 -21.29
C THR A 57 -2.66 -26.33 -21.93
N VAL A 58 -3.18 -25.47 -22.79
CA VAL A 58 -4.29 -25.80 -23.68
C VAL A 58 -3.67 -26.30 -24.96
N PHE A 59 -3.85 -27.59 -25.25
CA PHE A 59 -3.54 -28.14 -26.57
C PHE A 59 -4.55 -27.55 -27.54
N VAL A 60 -4.07 -26.77 -28.50
CA VAL A 60 -4.88 -26.28 -29.62
C VAL A 60 -4.70 -27.30 -30.74
N ASP A 61 -5.77 -27.98 -31.12
CA ASP A 61 -5.76 -28.86 -32.29
C ASP A 61 -5.46 -28.00 -33.54
N PRO A 62 -4.59 -28.47 -34.46
CA PRO A 62 -4.23 -27.72 -35.65
C PRO A 62 -5.48 -27.50 -36.52
N VAL A 63 -5.87 -26.25 -36.73
CA VAL A 63 -6.91 -25.87 -37.69
C VAL A 63 -6.37 -26.16 -39.10
N PRO A 64 -7.07 -26.94 -39.94
CA PRO A 64 -6.67 -27.14 -41.33
C PRO A 64 -6.64 -25.79 -42.07
N VAL A 65 -5.47 -25.43 -42.60
CA VAL A 65 -5.36 -24.28 -43.52
C VAL A 65 -5.79 -24.79 -44.90
N GLU A 66 -6.98 -24.41 -45.35
CA GLU A 66 -7.39 -24.63 -46.73
C GLU A 66 -6.62 -23.65 -47.63
N PHE A 67 -5.62 -24.16 -48.35
CA PHE A 67 -4.97 -23.41 -49.40
C PHE A 67 -5.84 -23.43 -50.66
N TYR A 68 -6.53 -22.33 -50.94
CA TYR A 68 -7.10 -22.09 -52.26
C TYR A 68 -5.97 -21.62 -53.19
N VAL A 69 -5.42 -22.53 -53.99
CA VAL A 69 -4.53 -22.18 -55.09
C VAL A 69 -5.40 -21.61 -56.21
N ASN A 70 -5.55 -20.29 -56.25
CA ASN A 70 -6.02 -19.61 -57.45
C ASN A 70 -4.82 -19.39 -58.37
N ASP A 71 -4.76 -20.19 -59.43
CA ASP A 71 -3.86 -20.01 -60.56
C ASP A 71 -4.40 -18.89 -61.46
N SER A 72 -4.16 -17.63 -61.09
CA SER A 72 -4.32 -16.49 -61.99
C SER A 72 -3.70 -15.22 -61.40
N GLU A 73 -2.66 -14.76 -62.11
CA GLU A 73 -2.06 -13.43 -62.10
C GLU A 73 -1.44 -12.92 -60.79
N ASN A 74 -0.22 -12.39 -60.93
CA ASN A 74 0.53 -11.69 -59.90
C ASN A 74 -0.29 -10.51 -59.35
N VAL A 75 -1.11 -10.77 -58.34
CA VAL A 75 -1.63 -9.72 -57.46
C VAL A 75 -0.46 -9.31 -56.59
N ILE A 76 0.22 -8.22 -56.98
CA ILE A 76 1.05 -7.48 -56.05
C ILE A 76 0.08 -6.91 -55.01
N ILE A 77 -0.09 -7.64 -53.91
CA ILE A 77 -0.71 -7.09 -52.71
C ILE A 77 0.31 -6.08 -52.19
N ASN A 78 0.20 -4.82 -52.63
CA ASN A 78 0.77 -3.73 -51.88
C ASN A 78 0.01 -3.72 -50.56
N GLU A 79 0.56 -4.36 -49.52
CA GLU A 79 0.24 -3.99 -48.16
C GLU A 79 0.55 -2.50 -48.05
N VAL A 80 -0.50 -1.69 -48.18
CA VAL A 80 -0.45 -0.32 -47.70
C VAL A 80 -0.28 -0.47 -46.20
N VAL A 81 0.98 -0.47 -45.76
CA VAL A 81 1.33 -0.27 -44.37
C VAL A 81 0.81 1.12 -44.04
N LYS A 82 -0.43 1.17 -43.56
CA LYS A 82 -0.94 2.35 -42.87
C LYS A 82 0.01 2.54 -41.70
N GLU A 83 0.88 3.55 -41.77
CA GLU A 83 1.53 4.04 -40.56
C GLU A 83 0.40 4.34 -39.57
N PRO A 84 0.35 3.66 -38.41
CA PRO A 84 -0.70 3.91 -37.46
C PRO A 84 -0.61 5.39 -37.08
N SER A 85 -1.72 6.10 -37.21
CA SER A 85 -1.80 7.48 -36.77
C SER A 85 -1.36 7.55 -35.31
N PHE A 86 -0.67 8.62 -34.87
CA PHE A 86 -0.17 8.74 -33.49
C PHE A 86 -1.26 8.48 -32.42
N LEU A 87 -2.53 8.67 -32.78
CA LEU A 87 -3.69 8.40 -31.91
C LEU A 87 -4.18 6.93 -31.94
N GLU A 88 -3.92 6.15 -33.00
CA GLU A 88 -4.19 4.70 -33.06
C GLU A 88 -3.12 3.88 -32.31
N THR A 89 -1.93 4.43 -32.11
CA THR A 89 -0.82 3.76 -31.40
C THR A 89 -0.91 3.89 -29.87
N ILE A 90 -1.80 4.76 -29.36
CA ILE A 90 -1.96 4.95 -27.91
C ILE A 90 -2.90 3.89 -27.36
N ASP A 91 -2.31 2.85 -26.77
CA ASP A 91 -3.07 1.91 -25.94
C ASP A 91 -3.55 2.62 -24.66
N LEU A 92 -4.85 2.92 -24.62
CA LEU A 92 -5.51 3.53 -23.47
C LEU A 92 -5.27 2.74 -22.17
N GLN A 93 -5.14 1.41 -22.24
CA GLN A 93 -4.84 0.58 -21.07
C GLN A 93 -3.43 0.87 -20.55
N GLN A 94 -2.45 1.01 -21.44
CA GLN A 94 -1.07 1.31 -21.09
C GLN A 94 -0.94 2.71 -20.46
N VAL A 95 -1.64 3.71 -21.01
CA VAL A 95 -1.71 5.05 -20.43
C VAL A 95 -2.31 5.03 -19.03
N ALA A 96 -3.41 4.29 -18.83
CA ALA A 96 -4.04 4.16 -17.52
C ALA A 96 -3.10 3.51 -16.48
N VAL A 97 -2.34 2.48 -16.89
CA VAL A 97 -1.34 1.83 -16.03
C VAL A 97 -0.25 2.81 -15.60
N TYR A 98 0.34 3.56 -16.53
CA TYR A 98 1.36 4.55 -16.21
C TYR A 98 0.83 5.67 -15.31
N LEU A 99 -0.41 6.12 -15.54
CA LEU A 99 -1.05 7.13 -14.69
C LEU A 99 -1.25 6.61 -13.26
N ILE A 100 -1.73 5.37 -13.09
CA ILE A 100 -1.89 4.74 -11.76
C ILE A 100 -0.55 4.65 -11.04
N LEU A 101 0.50 4.20 -11.73
CA LEU A 101 1.85 4.11 -11.18
C LEU A 101 2.38 5.49 -10.78
N PHE A 102 2.23 6.49 -11.63
CA PHE A 102 2.69 7.85 -11.38
C PHE A 102 2.03 8.46 -10.14
N ILE A 103 0.70 8.36 -10.03
CA ILE A 103 -0.03 8.85 -8.84
C ILE A 103 0.41 8.10 -7.58
N SER A 104 0.57 6.78 -7.67
CA SER A 104 0.99 5.96 -6.53
C SER A 104 2.37 6.38 -6.01
N ILE A 105 3.33 6.58 -6.92
CA ILE A 105 4.68 7.07 -6.59
C ILE A 105 4.61 8.45 -5.92
N LEU A 106 3.82 9.38 -6.47
CA LEU A 106 3.66 10.72 -5.90
C LEU A 106 3.10 10.67 -4.47
N LEU A 107 2.09 9.83 -4.23
CA LEU A 107 1.51 9.64 -2.90
C LEU A 107 2.52 9.03 -1.92
N ILE A 108 3.31 8.04 -2.35
CA ILE A 108 4.39 7.45 -1.55
C ILE A 108 5.42 8.53 -1.17
N ILE A 109 5.91 9.30 -2.13
CA ILE A 109 6.88 10.38 -1.88
C ILE A 109 6.32 11.38 -0.88
N ARG A 110 5.06 11.80 -1.04
CA ARG A 110 4.39 12.73 -0.12
C ARG A 110 4.34 12.17 1.31
N LYS A 111 4.05 10.88 1.47
CA LYS A 111 4.01 10.20 2.78
C LYS A 111 5.40 10.07 3.40
N ILE A 112 6.40 9.66 2.63
CA ILE A 112 7.80 9.61 3.08
C ILE A 112 8.27 11.00 3.52
N TYR A 113 7.94 12.05 2.76
CA TYR A 113 8.26 13.42 3.13
C TYR A 113 7.59 13.83 4.45
N ALA A 114 6.31 13.50 4.64
CA ALA A 114 5.60 13.80 5.89
C ALA A 114 6.23 13.10 7.10
N VAL A 115 6.53 11.81 6.98
CA VAL A 115 7.16 11.00 8.04
C VAL A 115 8.56 11.51 8.36
N THR A 116 9.37 11.81 7.34
CA THR A 116 10.73 12.35 7.53
C THR A 116 10.72 13.75 8.13
N LYS A 117 9.78 14.61 7.73
CA LYS A 117 9.57 15.92 8.35
C LYS A 117 9.22 15.76 9.83
N LEU A 118 8.26 14.90 10.16
CA LEU A 118 7.86 14.62 11.55
C LEU A 118 9.04 14.10 12.38
N TYR A 119 9.76 13.11 11.86
CA TYR A 119 10.95 12.55 12.50
C TYR A 119 12.02 13.62 12.78
N ARG A 120 12.32 14.48 11.80
CA ARG A 120 13.29 15.58 11.96
C ARG A 120 12.82 16.60 12.98
N SER A 121 11.53 16.93 13.00
CA SER A 121 10.96 17.86 13.99
C SER A 121 11.10 17.30 15.41
N ILE A 122 10.74 16.03 15.63
CA ILE A 122 10.82 15.40 16.96
C ILE A 122 12.29 15.23 17.41
N LYS A 123 13.19 14.90 16.49
CA LYS A 123 14.63 14.77 16.80
C LYS A 123 15.22 16.05 17.37
N LYS A 124 14.78 17.22 16.88
CA LYS A 124 15.24 18.54 17.32
C LYS A 124 14.67 18.97 18.69
N LEU A 125 13.62 18.30 19.17
CA LEU A 125 13.02 18.65 20.46
C LEU A 125 13.99 18.34 21.62
N PRO A 126 13.94 19.16 22.70
CA PRO A 126 14.70 18.89 23.91
C PRO A 126 14.31 17.53 24.50
N SER A 127 15.31 16.76 24.93
CA SER A 127 15.11 15.50 25.65
C SER A 127 15.17 15.72 27.15
N LEU A 128 14.28 15.07 27.89
CA LEU A 128 14.35 15.05 29.35
C LEU A 128 15.35 13.96 29.79
N GLY A 129 16.59 14.38 30.10
CA GLY A 129 17.68 13.48 30.50
C GLY A 129 18.16 12.55 29.37
N ALA A 130 18.65 11.35 29.75
CA ALA A 130 19.06 10.28 28.82
C ALA A 130 17.89 9.39 28.35
N SER A 131 16.66 9.80 28.62
CA SER A 131 15.46 9.01 28.33
C SER A 131 14.91 9.29 26.94
N ASN A 132 14.12 8.36 26.43
CA ASN A 132 13.39 8.45 25.16
C ASN A 132 12.25 9.50 25.17
N ILE A 133 12.20 10.40 26.15
CA ILE A 133 11.13 11.39 26.33
C ILE A 133 11.54 12.73 25.70
N LYS A 134 10.70 13.24 24.81
CA LYS A 134 10.84 14.51 24.10
C LYS A 134 9.77 15.49 24.55
N ILE A 135 10.15 16.73 24.85
CA ILE A 135 9.21 17.75 25.33
C ILE A 135 8.86 18.70 24.18
N THR A 136 7.59 19.03 24.06
CA THR A 136 7.11 20.02 23.09
C THR A 136 6.24 21.08 23.77
N ALA A 137 6.44 22.33 23.37
CA ALA A 137 5.56 23.44 23.75
C ALA A 137 4.33 23.55 22.83
N ASP A 138 4.45 23.03 21.60
CA ASP A 138 3.48 23.26 20.51
C ASP A 138 2.27 22.34 20.56
N ASN A 139 2.35 21.20 21.25
CA ASN A 139 1.30 20.19 21.21
C ASN A 139 0.69 19.94 22.58
N LYS A 140 -0.62 19.68 22.64
CA LYS A 140 -1.36 19.42 23.89
C LYS A 140 -1.58 17.93 24.19
N THR A 141 -1.23 17.05 23.25
CA THR A 141 -1.44 15.61 23.38
C THR A 141 -0.13 14.86 23.54
N VAL A 142 -0.18 13.76 24.28
CA VAL A 142 0.92 12.81 24.42
C VAL A 142 0.80 11.78 23.30
N TYR A 143 1.91 11.48 22.64
CA TYR A 143 1.96 10.42 21.64
C TYR A 143 3.33 9.79 21.56
N SER A 144 3.37 8.50 21.29
CA SER A 144 4.58 7.75 20.96
C SER A 144 4.86 7.76 19.45
N PHE A 145 6.10 8.01 19.08
CA PHE A 145 6.57 7.96 17.70
C PHE A 145 7.96 7.35 17.60
N TYR A 146 8.05 6.24 16.88
CA TYR A 146 9.26 5.46 16.64
C TYR A 146 9.88 4.94 17.95
N GLN A 147 10.82 5.69 18.54
CA GLN A 147 11.49 5.38 19.80
C GLN A 147 11.30 6.50 20.83
N TRP A 148 10.46 7.50 20.55
CA TRP A 148 10.30 8.69 21.38
C TRP A 148 8.87 8.82 21.91
N ILE A 149 8.73 9.22 23.17
CA ILE A 149 7.46 9.69 23.73
C ILE A 149 7.48 11.21 23.70
N VAL A 150 6.56 11.82 22.96
CA VAL A 150 6.44 13.28 22.90
C VAL A 150 5.40 13.73 23.92
N VAL A 151 5.81 14.57 24.87
CA VAL A 151 4.97 15.06 25.97
C VAL A 151 4.90 16.59 25.97
N PRO A 152 3.76 17.20 26.36
CA PRO A 152 3.67 18.63 26.58
C PRO A 152 4.49 19.09 27.79
N GLU A 153 4.88 20.37 27.84
CA GLU A 153 5.63 20.93 28.98
C GLU A 153 4.92 20.78 30.33
N ASN A 154 3.58 20.84 30.34
CA ASN A 154 2.78 20.70 31.55
C ASN A 154 2.40 19.24 31.90
N PHE A 155 2.90 18.26 31.15
CA PHE A 155 2.51 16.86 31.28
C PHE A 155 2.71 16.28 32.68
N PHE A 156 3.85 16.56 33.32
CA PHE A 156 4.17 16.05 34.65
C PHE A 156 3.28 16.63 35.77
N LYS A 157 2.48 17.66 35.48
CA LYS A 157 1.48 18.20 36.42
C LYS A 157 0.15 17.44 36.36
N TRP A 158 -0.04 16.54 35.40
CA TRP A 158 -1.29 15.81 35.24
C TRP A 158 -1.38 14.69 36.28
N GLN A 159 -2.55 14.51 36.88
CA GLN A 159 -2.76 13.52 37.95
C GLN A 159 -2.49 12.08 37.47
N ASN A 160 -2.68 11.81 36.18
CA ASN A 160 -2.53 10.49 35.57
C ASN A 160 -1.26 10.35 34.70
N HIS A 161 -0.26 11.23 34.85
CA HIS A 161 0.93 11.25 33.98
C HIS A 161 1.68 9.90 33.96
N GLN A 162 1.83 9.23 35.10
CA GLN A 162 2.50 7.93 35.21
C GLN A 162 1.78 6.85 34.38
N LEU A 163 0.46 6.75 34.53
CA LEU A 163 -0.38 5.80 33.79
C LEU A 163 -0.29 6.04 32.27
N ILE A 164 -0.25 7.31 31.84
CA ILE A 164 -0.12 7.68 30.43
C ILE A 164 1.27 7.30 29.90
N LEU A 165 2.35 7.55 30.67
CA LEU A 165 3.70 7.12 30.30
C LEU A 165 3.79 5.60 30.18
N ASP A 166 3.22 4.86 31.12
CA ASP A 166 3.23 3.40 31.10
C ASP A 166 2.51 2.88 29.84
N HIS A 167 1.34 3.43 29.52
CA HIS A 167 0.61 3.10 28.28
C HIS A 167 1.45 3.41 27.02
N GLU A 168 2.04 4.60 26.90
CA GLU A 168 2.85 4.97 25.74
C GLU A 168 4.17 4.19 25.64
N SER A 169 4.73 3.76 26.77
CA SER A 169 5.92 2.90 26.80
C SER A 169 5.62 1.52 26.21
N ILE A 170 4.41 1.00 26.42
CA ILE A 170 3.94 -0.24 25.80
C ILE A 170 3.85 -0.05 24.27
N HIS A 171 3.32 1.08 23.79
CA HIS A 171 3.28 1.39 22.35
C HIS A 171 4.66 1.45 21.71
N LEU A 172 5.65 2.01 22.41
CA LEU A 172 7.05 1.98 21.98
C LEU A 172 7.59 0.56 21.87
N ASN A 173 7.39 -0.27 22.90
CA ASN A 173 7.87 -1.65 22.92
C ASN A 173 7.22 -2.51 21.83
N GLN A 174 5.95 -2.26 21.52
CA GLN A 174 5.22 -2.98 20.47
C GLN A 174 5.52 -2.47 19.04
N LYS A 175 6.30 -1.40 18.89
CA LYS A 175 6.69 -0.80 17.59
C LYS A 175 5.49 -0.39 16.72
N HIS A 176 4.42 0.13 17.34
CA HIS A 176 3.17 0.48 16.64
C HIS A 176 3.37 1.50 15.51
N THR A 177 4.38 2.35 15.60
CA THR A 177 4.74 3.28 14.53
C THR A 177 5.07 2.59 13.21
N PHE A 178 5.73 1.42 13.24
CA PHE A 178 6.02 0.66 12.01
C PHE A 178 4.74 0.21 11.32
N ASP A 179 3.81 -0.28 12.13
CA ASP A 179 2.50 -0.76 11.74
C ASP A 179 1.64 0.34 11.09
N LEU A 180 1.76 1.58 11.59
CA LEU A 180 1.14 2.77 11.02
C LEU A 180 1.80 3.18 9.68
N ILE A 181 3.13 3.18 9.60
CA ILE A 181 3.84 3.50 8.34
C ILE A 181 3.49 2.48 7.26
N LEU A 182 3.43 1.18 7.61
CA LEU A 182 3.09 0.11 6.69
C LEU A 182 1.68 0.31 6.10
N ILE A 183 0.68 0.61 6.92
CA ILE A 183 -0.68 0.83 6.42
C ILE A 183 -0.80 2.09 5.57
N GLU A 184 -0.05 3.15 5.88
CA GLU A 184 0.01 4.34 5.04
C GLU A 184 0.66 4.06 3.68
N LEU A 185 1.69 3.22 3.62
CA LEU A 185 2.35 2.82 2.38
C LEU A 185 1.40 1.98 1.51
N VAL A 186 0.75 0.98 2.10
CA VAL A 186 -0.25 0.17 1.39
C VAL A 186 -1.39 1.05 0.89
N ALA A 187 -1.85 2.03 1.67
CA ALA A 187 -2.87 2.98 1.22
C ALA A 187 -2.40 3.91 0.11
N ALA A 188 -1.11 4.22 0.02
CA ALA A 188 -0.57 5.03 -1.07
C ALA A 188 -0.53 4.24 -2.38
N VAL A 189 -0.15 2.96 -2.32
CA VAL A 189 -0.15 2.05 -3.49
C VAL A 189 -1.58 1.72 -3.93
N PHE A 190 -2.45 1.41 -2.97
CA PHE A 190 -3.84 1.03 -3.18
C PHE A 190 -4.80 2.18 -2.86
N TRP A 191 -4.46 3.41 -3.30
CA TRP A 191 -5.19 4.64 -2.93
C TRP A 191 -6.65 4.68 -3.39
N PHE A 192 -6.95 3.92 -4.44
CA PHE A 192 -8.28 3.73 -4.99
C PHE A 192 -9.08 2.66 -4.24
N ASN A 193 -8.46 1.88 -3.35
CA ASN A 193 -9.15 0.91 -2.52
C ASN A 193 -9.81 1.59 -1.30
N PRO A 194 -11.14 1.56 -1.18
CA PRO A 194 -11.84 2.22 -0.09
C PRO A 194 -11.58 1.55 1.27
N LEU A 195 -11.33 0.24 1.32
CA LEU A 195 -11.14 -0.46 2.59
C LEU A 195 -9.81 -0.12 3.26
N VAL A 196 -8.77 0.18 2.49
CA VAL A 196 -7.49 0.59 3.10
C VAL A 196 -7.64 1.89 3.88
N LYS A 197 -8.48 2.83 3.40
CA LYS A 197 -8.82 4.06 4.13
C LYS A 197 -9.62 3.79 5.40
N VAL A 198 -10.48 2.76 5.39
CA VAL A 198 -11.24 2.33 6.58
C VAL A 198 -10.29 1.74 7.62
N MET A 199 -9.35 0.89 7.21
CA MET A 199 -8.38 0.28 8.13
C MET A 199 -7.47 1.34 8.80
N GLN A 200 -7.11 2.42 8.10
CA GLN A 200 -6.36 3.54 8.69
C GLN A 200 -7.10 4.21 9.87
N ARG A 201 -8.43 4.30 9.80
CA ARG A 201 -9.22 4.95 10.86
C ARG A 201 -9.34 4.13 12.13
N TYR A 202 -9.17 2.81 12.05
CA TYR A 202 -9.40 1.90 13.18
C TYR A 202 -8.13 1.44 13.90
N LYS A 203 -6.94 1.86 13.42
CA LYS A 203 -5.66 1.53 14.07
C LYS A 203 -5.18 2.64 15.05
N HIS A 204 -6.00 3.68 15.22
CA HIS A 204 -5.94 4.71 16.25
C HIS A 204 -7.03 4.47 17.29
#